data_AF-A0A2S0KC22-F1
#
_entry.id   AF-A0A2S0KC22-F1
#
_cell.length_a   1.000
_cell.length_b   1.000
_cell.length_c   1.000
_cell.angle_alpha   90.00
_cell.angle_beta   90.00
_cell.angle_gamma   90.00
#
_symmetry.space_group_name_H-M   'P 1'
#
loop_
_entity.id
_entity.type
_entity.pdbx_description
1 polymer ?
#
loop_
_entity_poly.entity_id
_entity_poly.type
_entity_poly.pdbx_seq_one_letter_code
_entity_poly.pdbx_strand_id
1 'polypeptide(L)'
;MSRTAREALWSTAATIILPLRFLATLACVIFIMLWLVTAFRDSLLNVWLWWSIGAVGVMFLSTYGYSWLRVQYPAPKNDED
;
A
#
# COMPACT_ATOMS: atom_id res chain seq x y z
N MET A 1 25.92 -7.95 -1.30
CA MET A 1 24.96 -8.15 -0.19
C MET A 1 24.75 -9.64 -0.02
N SER A 2 25.00 -10.21 1.18
CA SER A 2 24.83 -11.65 1.42
C SER A 2 23.35 -12.06 1.29
N ARG A 3 23.07 -13.31 0.91
CA ARG A 3 21.68 -13.82 0.77
C ARG A 3 20.86 -13.57 2.04
N THR A 4 21.46 -13.78 3.20
CA THR A 4 20.86 -13.56 4.53
C THR A 4 20.49 -12.10 4.78
N ALA A 5 21.36 -11.15 4.40
CA ALA A 5 21.07 -9.72 4.55
C ALA A 5 19.90 -9.29 3.63
N ARG A 6 19.79 -9.92 2.46
CA ARG A 6 18.69 -9.69 1.52
C ARG A 6 17.38 -10.26 2.08
N GLU A 7 17.37 -11.49 2.56
CA GLU A 7 16.20 -12.12 3.20
C GLU A 7 15.70 -11.34 4.43
N ALA A 8 16.60 -10.88 5.29
CA ALA A 8 16.25 -10.07 6.46
C ALA A 8 15.58 -8.74 6.04
N LEU A 9 16.18 -8.02 5.08
CA LEU A 9 15.62 -6.78 4.54
C LEU A 9 14.21 -6.99 3.97
N TRP A 10 13.98 -8.12 3.28
CA TRP A 10 12.70 -8.46 2.69
C TRP A 10 11.63 -8.84 3.70
N SER A 11 11.99 -9.62 4.73
CA SER A 11 11.09 -9.94 5.84
C SER A 11 10.64 -8.68 6.58
N THR A 12 11.57 -7.76 6.82
CA THR A 12 11.27 -6.46 7.42
C THR A 12 10.40 -5.60 6.49
N ALA A 13 10.68 -5.55 5.19
CA ALA A 13 9.87 -4.81 4.23
C ALA A 13 8.43 -5.32 4.17
N ALA A 14 8.22 -6.64 4.10
CA ALA A 14 6.88 -7.24 4.11
C ALA A 14 6.11 -6.91 5.41
N THR A 15 6.81 -6.98 6.55
CA THR A 15 6.25 -6.63 7.86
C THR A 15 5.82 -5.16 7.95
N ILE A 16 6.50 -4.25 7.25
CA ILE A 16 6.17 -2.81 7.22
C ILE A 16 5.03 -2.51 6.23
N ILE A 17 5.04 -3.16 5.06
CA ILE A 17 4.05 -2.89 3.99
C ILE A 17 2.64 -3.27 4.46
N LEU A 18 2.49 -4.34 5.23
CA LEU A 18 1.18 -4.82 5.69
C LEU A 18 0.42 -3.81 6.57
N PRO A 19 0.99 -3.29 7.68
CA PRO A 19 0.34 -2.27 8.48
C PRO A 19 0.21 -0.94 7.73
N LEU A 20 1.18 -0.58 6.89
CA LEU A 20 1.09 0.61 6.06
C LEU A 20 -0.13 0.54 5.14
N ARG A 21 -0.37 -0.61 4.51
CA ARG A 21 -1.52 -0.85 3.64
C ARG A 21 -2.83 -0.80 4.43
N PHE A 22 -2.85 -1.36 5.63
CA PHE A 22 -4.01 -1.30 6.51
C PHE A 22 -4.35 0.16 6.88
N LEU A 23 -3.36 0.93 7.34
CA LEU A 23 -3.52 2.34 7.68
C LEU A 23 -3.91 3.19 6.46
N ALA A 24 -3.30 2.94 5.31
CA ALA A 24 -3.64 3.62 4.07
C ALA A 24 -5.09 3.35 3.64
N THR A 25 -5.59 2.13 3.83
CA THR A 25 -6.99 1.78 3.55
C THR A 25 -7.94 2.59 4.43
N LEU A 26 -7.69 2.61 5.75
CA LEU A 26 -8.50 3.36 6.71
C LEU A 26 -8.47 4.87 6.42
N ALA A 27 -7.28 5.43 6.22
CA ALA A 27 -7.10 6.83 5.91
C ALA A 27 -7.78 7.22 4.58
N CYS A 28 -7.68 6.36 3.56
CA CYS A 28 -8.33 6.58 2.27
C CYS A 28 -9.84 6.75 2.42
N VAL A 29 -10.50 5.86 3.16
CA VAL A 29 -11.95 5.94 3.41
C VAL A 29 -12.30 7.25 4.11
N ILE A 30 -11.55 7.62 5.15
CA ILE A 30 -11.79 8.85 5.90
C ILE A 30 -11.60 10.08 5.01
N PHE A 31 -10.53 10.14 4.22
CA PHE A 31 -10.26 11.27 3.34
C PHE A 31 -11.31 11.41 2.24
N ILE A 32 -11.78 10.30 1.65
CA ILE A 32 -12.87 10.32 0.67
C ILE A 32 -14.16 10.86 1.30
N MET A 33 -14.50 10.43 2.51
CA MET A 33 -15.70 10.94 3.22
C MET A 33 -15.59 12.44 3.50
N LEU A 34 -14.44 12.91 4.00
CA LEU A 34 -14.21 14.34 4.26
C LEU A 34 -14.23 15.15 2.95
N TRP A 35 -13.66 14.61 1.87
CA TRP A 35 -13.73 15.21 0.54
C TRP A 35 -15.17 15.34 0.05
N LEU A 36 -16.00 14.30 0.17
CA LEU A 36 -17.39 14.36 -0.23
C LEU A 36 -18.18 15.41 0.56
N VAL A 37 -18.05 15.39 1.90
CA VAL A 37 -18.74 16.36 2.77
C VAL A 37 -18.37 17.80 2.41
N THR A 38 -17.09 18.06 2.16
CA THR A 38 -16.63 19.41 1.77
C THR A 38 -16.94 19.76 0.32
N ALA A 39 -17.01 18.78 -0.58
CA ALA A 39 -17.40 18.96 -1.97
C ALA A 39 -18.84 19.42 -2.12
N PHE A 40 -19.76 18.89 -1.29
CA PHE A 40 -21.15 19.36 -1.25
C PHE A 40 -21.30 20.77 -0.68
N ARG A 41 -20.37 21.21 0.17
CA ARG A 41 -20.47 22.49 0.87
C ARG A 41 -19.82 23.64 0.11
N ASP A 42 -18.69 23.40 -0.55
CA ASP A 42 -17.81 24.47 -1.03
C ASP A 42 -17.38 24.25 -2.48
N SER A 43 -16.55 23.23 -2.73
CA SER A 43 -16.04 22.93 -4.07
C SER A 43 -15.52 21.49 -4.19
N LEU A 44 -15.67 20.92 -5.38
CA LEU A 44 -15.12 19.61 -5.75
C LEU A 44 -13.58 19.59 -5.67
N LEU A 45 -12.92 20.69 -5.98
CA LEU A 45 -11.46 20.83 -5.94
C LEU A 45 -10.98 21.36 -4.57
N ASN A 46 -11.34 20.66 -3.50
CA ASN A 46 -10.91 21.01 -2.15
C ASN A 46 -9.66 20.21 -1.71
N VAL A 47 -9.05 20.64 -0.60
CA VAL A 47 -7.80 20.06 -0.08
C VAL A 47 -7.88 18.56 0.20
N TRP A 48 -9.05 18.04 0.58
CA TRP A 48 -9.24 16.62 0.89
C TRP A 48 -9.13 15.73 -0.34
N LEU A 49 -9.39 16.26 -1.54
CA LEU A 49 -9.16 15.54 -2.79
C LEU A 49 -7.70 15.06 -2.89
N TRP A 50 -6.76 15.94 -2.56
CA TRP A 50 -5.33 15.64 -2.65
C TRP A 50 -4.90 14.61 -1.61
N TRP A 51 -5.49 14.64 -0.42
CA TRP A 51 -5.28 13.62 0.61
C TRP A 51 -5.85 12.25 0.18
N SER A 52 -7.02 12.21 -0.44
CA SER A 52 -7.59 10.99 -1.02
C SER A 52 -6.72 10.42 -2.13
N ILE A 53 -6.25 11.26 -3.07
CA ILE A 53 -5.33 10.86 -4.13
C ILE A 53 -4.03 10.30 -3.54
N GLY A 54 -3.47 10.96 -2.52
CA GLY A 54 -2.29 10.48 -1.81
C GLY A 54 -2.48 9.10 -1.19
N ALA A 55 -3.60 8.87 -0.51
CA ALA A 55 -3.91 7.58 0.10
C ALA A 55 -4.07 6.46 -0.95
N VAL A 56 -4.76 6.75 -2.07
CA VAL A 56 -4.84 5.82 -3.21
C VAL A 56 -3.44 5.52 -3.76
N GLY A 57 -2.59 6.53 -3.89
CA GLY A 57 -1.19 6.37 -4.32
C GLY A 57 -0.39 5.43 -3.40
N VAL A 58 -0.52 5.59 -2.09
CA VAL A 58 0.14 4.72 -1.10
C VAL A 58 -0.36 3.28 -1.19
N MET A 59 -1.67 3.07 -1.40
CA MET A 59 -2.23 1.74 -1.62
C MET A 59 -1.70 1.09 -2.90
N PHE A 60 -1.57 1.88 -3.98
CA PHE A 60 -1.01 1.43 -5.25
C PHE A 60 0.45 1.02 -5.08
N LEU A 61 1.24 1.85 -4.41
CA LEU A 61 2.66 1.57 -4.14
C LEU A 61 2.83 0.32 -3.27
N SER A 62 1.98 0.15 -2.26
CA SER A 62 1.97 -1.04 -1.39
C SER A 62 1.63 -2.31 -2.18
N THR A 63 0.68 -2.20 -3.11
CA THR A 63 0.26 -3.32 -3.98
C THR A 63 1.33 -3.67 -5.01
N TYR A 64 1.95 -2.66 -5.62
CA TYR A 64 3.01 -2.84 -6.59
C TYR A 64 4.28 -3.38 -5.93
N GLY A 65 4.67 -2.84 -4.77
CA GLY A 65 5.78 -3.34 -3.96
C GLY A 65 5.60 -4.81 -3.58
N TYR A 66 4.39 -5.20 -3.17
CA TYR A 66 4.08 -6.60 -2.88
C TYR A 66 4.07 -7.49 -4.13
N SER A 67 3.53 -7.00 -5.27
CA SER A 67 3.53 -7.75 -6.53
C SER A 67 4.93 -7.94 -7.10
N TRP A 68 5.81 -6.97 -6.94
CA TRP A 68 7.21 -7.11 -7.32
C TRP A 68 7.92 -8.14 -6.43
N LEU A 69 7.56 -8.20 -5.14
CA LEU A 69 8.05 -9.20 -4.18
C LEU A 69 7.74 -10.64 -4.62
N ARG A 70 6.48 -10.93 -5.01
CA ARG A 70 6.06 -12.28 -5.44
C ARG A 70 6.73 -12.75 -6.73
N VAL A 71 7.11 -11.83 -7.62
CA VAL A 71 7.70 -12.19 -8.92
C VAL A 71 9.16 -12.62 -8.76
N GLN A 72 9.88 -12.07 -7.78
CA GLN A 72 11.29 -12.42 -7.54
C GLN A 72 11.49 -13.68 -6.71
N TYR A 73 10.49 -14.07 -5.92
CA TYR A 73 10.51 -15.27 -5.10
C TYR A 73 9.22 -16.06 -5.33
N PRO A 74 9.11 -16.80 -6.45
CA PRO A 74 8.04 -17.77 -6.61
C PRO A 74 8.10 -18.76 -5.43
N ALA A 75 6.95 -19.11 -4.87
CA ALA A 75 6.86 -20.09 -3.79
C ALA A 75 7.64 -21.36 -4.17
N PRO A 76 8.36 -22.00 -3.23
CA PRO A 76 9.04 -23.25 -3.52
C PRO A 76 8.02 -24.22 -4.13
N LYS A 77 8.34 -24.70 -5.33
CA LYS A 77 7.59 -25.78 -5.96
C LYS A 77 7.73 -26.97 -5.00
N ASN A 78 6.62 -27.45 -4.45
CA ASN A 78 6.63 -28.71 -3.71
C ASN A 78 6.88 -29.80 -4.74
N ASP A 79 8.13 -30.24 -4.82
CA ASP A 79 8.58 -31.35 -5.66
C ASP A 79 8.22 -32.68 -4.95
N GLU A 80 6.95 -32.86 -4.62
CA GLU A 80 6.39 -34.15 -4.17
C GLU A 80 5.68 -34.81 -5.35
N ASP A 81 6.46 -35.36 -6.28
CA ASP A 81 6.03 -36.36 -7.28
C ASP A 81 6.92 -37.61 -7.16
#